data_AF-A0A5B1M1V3-F1
#
_entry.id   AF-A0A5B1M1V3-F1
#
_cell.length_a   1.000
_cell.length_b   1.000
_cell.length_c   1.000
_cell.angle_alpha   90.00
_cell.angle_beta   90.00
_cell.angle_gamma   90.00
#
_symmetry.space_group_name_H-M   'P 1'
#
loop_
_entity.id
_entity.type
_entity.pdbx_description
1 polymer ?
#
loop_
_entity_poly.entity_id
_entity_poly.type
_entity_poly.pdbx_seq_one_letter_code
_entity_poly.pdbx_strand_id
1 'polypeptide(L)'
;MDDRDAKDLGWVEETVTDVAIGEGMPFVKPVQFNRTQEGIVGADWLWWWLDSASGECFGALIQAKRVKRGGTKWIVDVRHGLDSVGDDPDASKSQYRKLLDTAEQLEVPAIYAFYTGGLVFRRDLGCLHPGTPKGCISCRRMAITLLSAFLVRSAWEPDAVADVVFSDGVPLEDLADPAIPTAPVDDLNLPQIPPGELRNFLLEEQAGPRDVAKRIFAAVAHARRGQFSLAVAEPLALPAARVFSEVPQDTGHFPGPYFEQVLRGLRAEAPAYVLDLLADEPPPEELTRLVAGVVLVTY
;
A
#
# COMPACT_ATOMS: atom_id res chain seq x y z
N MET A 1 3.67 -8.37 18.18
CA MET A 1 4.26 -7.00 18.23
C MET A 1 4.53 -6.53 19.67
N ASP A 2 3.50 -6.42 20.53
CA ASP A 2 3.66 -5.90 21.91
C ASP A 2 4.74 -6.60 22.76
N ASP A 3 4.88 -7.92 22.65
CA ASP A 3 5.90 -8.68 23.40
C ASP A 3 7.33 -8.31 23.05
N ARG A 4 7.59 -7.83 21.83
CA ARG A 4 8.91 -7.40 21.37
C ARG A 4 9.15 -5.93 21.70
N ASP A 5 8.11 -5.11 21.59
CA ASP A 5 8.12 -3.72 22.08
C ASP A 5 8.45 -3.67 23.57
N ALA A 6 7.81 -4.52 24.37
CA ALA A 6 8.04 -4.60 25.82
C ALA A 6 9.47 -5.05 26.21
N LYS A 7 10.21 -5.66 25.28
CA LYS A 7 11.58 -6.14 25.48
C LYS A 7 12.62 -5.18 24.89
N ASP A 8 12.21 -4.02 24.38
CA ASP A 8 13.06 -3.03 23.71
C ASP A 8 14.00 -3.64 22.64
N LEU A 9 13.58 -4.76 22.02
CA LEU A 9 14.43 -5.51 21.09
C LEU A 9 14.72 -4.76 19.79
N GLY A 10 14.08 -3.60 19.59
CA GLY A 10 14.11 -2.86 18.35
C GLY A 10 13.42 -3.64 17.22
N TRP A 11 13.12 -2.90 16.16
CA TRP A 11 12.55 -3.45 14.93
C TRP A 11 13.43 -3.00 13.76
N VAL A 12 14.07 -3.96 13.10
CA VAL A 12 14.67 -3.75 11.77
C VAL A 12 13.55 -3.95 10.75
N GLU A 13 13.46 -3.09 9.73
CA GLU A 13 12.34 -3.06 8.76
C GLU A 13 12.11 -4.46 8.15
N GLU A 14 13.16 -5.10 7.63
CA GLU A 14 13.16 -6.49 7.14
C GLU A 14 12.57 -7.50 8.15
N THR A 15 12.96 -7.40 9.42
CA THR A 15 12.53 -8.34 10.46
C THR A 15 11.05 -8.19 10.79
N VAL A 16 10.48 -6.99 10.66
CA VAL A 16 9.04 -6.81 10.89
C VAL A 16 8.25 -7.40 9.73
N THR A 17 8.73 -7.22 8.49
CA THR A 17 8.11 -7.84 7.31
C THR A 17 8.11 -9.36 7.43
N ASP A 18 9.27 -9.94 7.76
CA ASP A 18 9.42 -11.38 7.92
C ASP A 18 8.55 -11.95 9.04
N VAL A 19 8.41 -11.25 10.17
CA VAL A 19 7.53 -11.67 11.27
C VAL A 19 6.06 -11.57 10.87
N ALA A 20 5.66 -10.48 10.22
CA ALA A 20 4.27 -10.29 9.78
C ALA A 20 3.85 -11.34 8.74
N ILE A 21 4.76 -11.69 7.83
CA ILE A 21 4.52 -12.71 6.81
C ILE A 21 4.61 -14.11 7.41
N GLY A 22 5.58 -14.37 8.29
CA GLY A 22 5.83 -15.69 8.89
C GLY A 22 4.84 -16.10 10.00
N GLU A 23 4.29 -15.13 10.73
CA GLU A 23 3.11 -15.34 11.60
C GLU A 23 1.78 -15.18 10.82
N GLY A 24 1.87 -14.76 9.56
CA GLY A 24 0.78 -14.76 8.61
C GLY A 24 0.17 -16.16 8.51
N MET A 25 -1.11 -16.23 8.82
CA MET A 25 -1.95 -17.42 8.82
C MET A 25 -1.82 -18.29 7.53
N PRO A 26 -2.30 -19.56 7.50
CA PRO A 26 -2.02 -20.56 6.45
C PRO A 26 -2.33 -20.20 4.97
N PHE A 27 -2.85 -19.01 4.72
CA PHE A 27 -3.21 -18.45 3.42
C PHE A 27 -2.15 -17.48 2.87
N VAL A 28 -1.01 -17.31 3.54
CA VAL A 28 0.10 -16.47 3.11
C VAL A 28 1.30 -17.33 2.70
N LYS A 29 1.75 -17.18 1.45
CA LYS A 29 2.94 -17.85 0.90
C LYS A 29 4.03 -16.81 0.55
N PRO A 30 5.08 -16.66 1.38
CA PRO A 30 6.27 -15.90 1.01
C PRO A 30 7.15 -16.65 0.01
N VAL A 31 7.64 -15.93 -1.00
CA VAL A 31 8.73 -16.37 -1.88
C VAL A 31 9.85 -15.33 -1.82
N GLN A 32 10.91 -15.64 -1.08
CA GLN A 32 12.08 -14.76 -0.95
C GLN A 32 13.07 -14.99 -2.09
N PHE A 33 13.57 -13.92 -2.69
CA PHE A 33 14.53 -13.98 -3.78
C PHE A 33 15.95 -13.75 -3.29
N ASN A 34 16.26 -12.61 -2.65
CA ASN A 34 17.60 -12.27 -2.16
C ASN A 34 17.57 -11.14 -1.09
N ARG A 35 18.42 -11.24 -0.05
CA ARG A 35 18.52 -10.26 1.05
C ARG A 35 19.37 -9.01 0.75
N THR A 36 20.12 -8.96 -0.36
CA THR A 36 21.18 -7.94 -0.56
C THR A 36 20.79 -6.78 -1.48
N GLN A 37 19.52 -6.64 -1.84
CA GLN A 37 19.06 -5.72 -2.91
C GLN A 37 18.30 -4.47 -2.44
N GLU A 38 17.99 -4.31 -1.15
CA GLU A 38 17.17 -3.20 -0.64
C GLU A 38 17.71 -1.80 -1.02
N GLY A 39 19.04 -1.64 -1.12
CA GLY A 39 19.67 -0.37 -1.49
C GLY A 39 19.61 -0.02 -2.98
N ILE A 40 19.35 -0.99 -3.87
CA ILE A 40 19.41 -0.81 -5.33
C ILE A 40 18.02 -0.53 -5.90
N VAL A 41 17.02 -1.28 -5.41
CA VAL A 41 15.72 -1.41 -6.08
C VAL A 41 14.65 -0.50 -5.45
N GLY A 42 14.81 -0.12 -4.19
CA GLY A 42 13.91 0.84 -3.52
C GLY A 42 12.52 0.29 -3.18
N ALA A 43 12.27 -1.00 -3.37
CA ALA A 43 11.05 -1.70 -2.95
C ALA A 43 11.42 -3.07 -2.38
N ASP A 44 10.65 -3.53 -1.39
CA ASP A 44 11.03 -4.71 -0.61
C ASP A 44 10.26 -5.94 -1.10
N TRP A 45 8.95 -5.79 -1.32
CA TRP A 45 8.09 -6.94 -1.65
C TRP A 45 7.03 -6.61 -2.69
N LEU A 46 6.69 -7.60 -3.52
CA LEU A 46 5.49 -7.55 -4.36
C LEU A 46 4.40 -8.41 -3.73
N TRP A 47 3.27 -7.81 -3.37
CA TRP A 47 2.17 -8.51 -2.73
C TRP A 47 1.05 -8.75 -3.73
N TRP A 48 0.52 -9.98 -3.74
CA TRP A 48 -0.63 -10.37 -4.55
C TRP A 48 -1.71 -10.96 -3.66
N TRP A 49 -2.90 -10.36 -3.71
CA TRP A 49 -4.13 -10.92 -3.16
C TRP A 49 -4.87 -11.62 -4.30
N LEU A 50 -5.19 -12.89 -4.10
CA LEU A 50 -5.66 -13.81 -5.13
C LEU A 50 -7.00 -14.40 -4.72
N ASP A 51 -7.99 -14.32 -5.59
CA ASP A 51 -9.26 -15.03 -5.43
C ASP A 51 -9.33 -16.18 -6.43
N SER A 52 -9.28 -17.41 -5.92
CA SER A 52 -9.32 -18.62 -6.75
C SER A 52 -10.68 -18.86 -7.41
N ALA A 53 -11.76 -18.29 -6.87
CA ALA A 53 -13.11 -18.50 -7.38
C ALA A 53 -13.41 -17.60 -8.58
N SER A 54 -13.02 -16.32 -8.52
CA SER A 54 -13.21 -15.37 -9.62
C SER A 54 -12.04 -15.32 -10.62
N GLY A 55 -10.84 -15.73 -10.19
CA GLY A 55 -9.58 -15.53 -10.94
C GLY A 55 -9.00 -14.12 -10.79
N GLU A 56 -9.73 -13.19 -10.18
CA GLU A 56 -9.29 -11.83 -9.97
C GLU A 56 -8.12 -11.76 -8.98
N CYS A 57 -7.31 -10.72 -9.14
CA CYS A 57 -6.23 -10.45 -8.21
C CYS A 57 -5.96 -8.96 -8.06
N PHE A 58 -5.31 -8.60 -6.96
CA PHE A 58 -4.80 -7.25 -6.71
C PHE A 58 -3.32 -7.36 -6.37
N GLY A 59 -2.48 -6.69 -7.15
CA GLY A 59 -1.05 -6.59 -6.89
C GLY A 59 -0.67 -5.24 -6.30
N ALA A 60 0.33 -5.19 -5.43
CA ALA A 60 0.92 -3.94 -4.94
C ALA A 60 2.42 -4.08 -4.68
N LEU A 61 3.19 -3.08 -5.12
CA LEU A 61 4.61 -2.97 -4.79
C LEU A 61 4.74 -2.32 -3.41
N ILE A 62 5.26 -3.08 -2.45
CA ILE A 62 5.37 -2.71 -1.05
C ILE A 62 6.79 -2.26 -0.72
N GLN A 63 6.90 -1.07 -0.15
CA GLN A 63 8.10 -0.61 0.53
C GLN A 63 7.82 -0.46 2.03
N ALA A 64 8.57 -1.17 2.84
CA ALA A 64 8.47 -1.13 4.26
C ALA A 64 9.21 0.09 4.84
N LYS A 65 8.62 0.71 5.86
CA LYS A 65 9.21 1.85 6.57
C LYS A 65 8.85 1.81 8.03
N ARG A 66 9.77 2.17 8.91
CA ARG A 66 9.51 2.23 10.36
C ARG A 66 9.15 3.64 10.81
N VAL A 67 8.05 3.75 11.56
CA VAL A 67 7.76 4.96 12.35
C VAL A 67 8.67 4.99 13.57
N LYS A 68 9.31 6.14 13.79
CA LYS A 68 10.24 6.38 14.89
C LYS A 68 9.71 7.49 15.79
N ARG A 69 10.26 7.56 17.00
CA ARG A 69 9.99 8.66 17.94
C ARG A 69 11.16 9.65 17.88
N GLY A 70 10.89 10.86 17.41
CA GLY A 70 11.81 12.00 17.41
C GLY A 70 11.47 12.94 18.56
N GLY A 71 12.00 12.68 19.75
CA GLY A 71 11.62 13.44 20.96
C GLY A 71 10.14 13.25 21.32
N THR A 72 9.36 14.32 21.25
CA THR A 72 7.90 14.29 21.50
C THR A 72 7.07 14.02 20.24
N LYS A 73 7.70 13.95 19.06
CA LYS A 73 7.01 13.76 17.78
C LYS A 73 7.19 12.34 17.25
N TRP A 74 6.22 11.89 16.48
CA TRP A 74 6.36 10.73 15.61
C TRP A 74 6.96 11.19 14.29
N ILE A 75 7.89 10.41 13.74
CA ILE A 75 8.56 10.73 12.48
C ILE A 75 8.69 9.50 11.61
N VAL A 76 8.62 9.69 10.30
CA VAL A 76 8.92 8.65 9.32
C VAL A 76 9.93 9.15 8.31
N ASP A 77 11.01 8.41 8.13
CA ASP A 77 12.03 8.76 7.15
C ASP A 77 11.76 8.08 5.81
N VAL A 78 11.13 8.84 4.91
CA VAL A 78 10.92 8.48 3.51
C VAL A 78 11.95 9.15 2.58
N ARG A 79 12.97 9.82 3.14
CA ARG A 79 13.93 10.68 2.42
C ARG A 79 15.27 10.01 2.11
N HIS A 80 15.54 8.84 2.67
CA HIS A 80 16.82 8.15 2.49
C HIS A 80 17.22 8.05 1.00
N GLY A 81 18.32 8.74 0.63
CA GLY A 81 18.85 8.82 -0.73
C GLY A 81 18.91 10.21 -1.37
N LEU A 82 18.53 11.28 -0.67
CA LEU A 82 18.60 12.67 -1.19
C LEU A 82 19.96 13.36 -0.98
N ASP A 83 20.85 12.84 -0.12
CA ASP A 83 22.05 13.56 0.33
C ASP A 83 23.38 13.13 -0.34
N SER A 84 23.34 12.31 -1.40
CA SER A 84 24.54 12.11 -2.24
C SER A 84 24.63 13.20 -3.29
N VAL A 85 24.88 14.44 -2.86
CA VAL A 85 25.35 15.52 -3.74
C VAL A 85 26.83 15.30 -3.98
N GLY A 86 27.14 14.52 -5.01
CA GLY A 86 28.45 14.52 -5.66
C GLY A 86 28.20 14.54 -7.16
N ASP A 87 28.37 15.71 -7.79
CA ASP A 87 28.53 16.07 -9.22
C ASP A 87 27.90 15.22 -10.35
N ASP A 88 27.02 14.27 -10.04
CA ASP A 88 26.28 13.46 -11.00
C ASP A 88 24.80 13.88 -10.99
N PRO A 89 24.35 14.66 -11.98
CA PRO A 89 22.96 15.11 -12.09
C PRO A 89 21.96 13.96 -12.32
N ASP A 90 22.42 12.71 -12.55
CA ASP A 90 21.60 11.50 -12.67
C ASP A 90 21.60 10.61 -11.41
N ALA A 91 22.51 10.83 -10.44
CA ALA A 91 22.62 10.01 -9.24
C ALA A 91 21.49 10.24 -8.21
N SER A 92 20.73 11.34 -8.35
CA SER A 92 19.66 11.75 -7.44
C SER A 92 18.26 11.21 -7.82
N LYS A 93 18.15 10.02 -8.42
CA LYS A 93 16.84 9.36 -8.57
C LYS A 93 16.38 8.89 -7.19
N SER A 94 15.58 9.73 -6.52
CA SER A 94 15.06 9.51 -5.17
C SER A 94 14.43 8.12 -5.02
N GLN A 95 14.57 7.49 -3.84
CA GLN A 95 13.97 6.18 -3.53
C GLN A 95 12.47 6.16 -3.86
N TYR A 96 11.78 7.26 -3.60
CA TYR A 96 10.39 7.49 -4.00
C TYR A 96 10.15 7.33 -5.50
N ARG A 97 11.00 7.93 -6.35
CA ARG A 97 10.86 7.83 -7.81
C ARG A 97 11.16 6.43 -8.29
N LYS A 98 12.20 5.78 -7.75
CA LYS A 98 12.50 4.37 -8.06
C LYS A 98 11.34 3.45 -7.70
N LEU A 99 10.68 3.68 -6.56
CA LEU A 99 9.50 2.94 -6.15
C LEU A 99 8.35 3.12 -7.17
N LEU A 100 8.06 4.35 -7.59
CA LEU A 100 7.03 4.61 -8.60
C LEU A 100 7.38 4.01 -9.98
N ASP A 101 8.62 4.18 -10.45
CA ASP A 101 9.09 3.66 -11.73
C ASP A 101 9.03 2.11 -11.74
N THR A 102 9.40 1.47 -10.63
CA THR A 102 9.33 0.00 -10.48
C THR A 102 7.89 -0.49 -10.42
N ALA A 103 7.02 0.22 -9.68
CA ALA A 103 5.60 -0.07 -9.62
C ALA A 103 4.95 0.08 -11.01
N GLU A 104 5.43 1.04 -11.79
CA GLU A 104 5.01 1.23 -13.17
C GLU A 104 5.41 0.07 -14.08
N GLN A 105 6.67 -0.38 -13.99
CA GLN A 105 7.15 -1.54 -14.74
C GLN A 105 6.41 -2.84 -14.39
N LEU A 106 6.10 -3.05 -13.11
CA LEU A 106 5.34 -4.21 -12.63
C LEU A 106 3.83 -4.06 -12.83
N GLU A 107 3.40 -2.90 -13.28
CA GLU A 107 2.04 -2.45 -13.44
C GLU A 107 1.13 -2.70 -12.22
N VAL A 108 1.59 -2.27 -11.06
CA VAL A 108 0.88 -2.30 -9.77
C VAL A 108 1.02 -0.94 -9.06
N PRO A 109 0.18 -0.57 -8.09
CA PRO A 109 0.39 0.59 -7.23
C PRO A 109 1.65 0.45 -6.37
N ALA A 110 2.30 1.58 -6.10
CA ALA A 110 3.30 1.72 -5.06
C ALA A 110 2.64 2.02 -3.70
N ILE A 111 2.94 1.21 -2.69
CA ILE A 111 2.38 1.31 -1.35
C ILE A 111 3.52 1.24 -0.32
N TYR A 112 3.45 2.10 0.68
CA TYR A 112 4.29 1.98 1.86
C TYR A 112 3.61 1.13 2.93
N ALA A 113 4.35 0.18 3.50
CA ALA A 113 3.97 -0.53 4.72
C ALA A 113 4.70 0.09 5.92
N PHE A 114 4.00 0.94 6.66
CA PHE A 114 4.53 1.60 7.84
C PHE A 114 4.40 0.72 9.08
N TYR A 115 5.53 0.38 9.68
CA TYR A 115 5.60 -0.24 11.00
C TYR A 115 5.40 0.82 12.06
N THR A 116 4.18 0.91 12.53
CA THR A 116 3.80 1.87 13.57
C THR A 116 3.89 1.26 14.97
N GLY A 117 4.19 -0.04 15.10
CA GLY A 117 4.42 -0.73 16.37
C GLY A 117 3.12 -1.17 17.08
N GLY A 118 3.26 -1.93 18.17
CA GLY A 118 2.13 -2.35 19.00
C GLY A 118 1.54 -1.20 19.84
N LEU A 119 0.62 -1.55 20.74
CA LEU A 119 0.07 -0.59 21.70
C LEU A 119 1.12 -0.14 22.71
N VAL A 120 2.08 -1.00 23.04
CA VAL A 120 3.17 -0.66 23.98
C VAL A 120 4.01 0.47 23.42
N PHE A 121 4.44 0.36 22.15
CA PHE A 121 5.21 1.41 21.49
C PHE A 121 4.42 2.71 21.34
N ARG A 122 3.14 2.62 20.95
CA ARG A 122 2.27 3.78 20.71
C ARG A 122 1.51 4.29 21.94
N ARG A 123 1.89 3.90 23.15
CA ARG A 123 1.17 4.26 24.38
C ARG A 123 0.91 5.77 24.50
N ASP A 124 1.86 6.59 24.06
CA ASP A 124 1.79 8.04 24.19
C ASP A 124 1.13 8.74 22.97
N LEU A 125 0.78 8.00 21.91
CA LEU A 125 -0.01 8.51 20.77
C LEU A 125 -1.46 8.79 21.19
N GLY A 126 -1.97 8.05 22.18
CA GLY A 126 -3.38 8.09 22.56
C GLY A 126 -4.28 7.37 21.54
N CYS A 127 -5.59 7.43 21.78
CA CYS A 127 -6.58 6.89 20.86
C CYS A 127 -6.96 7.96 19.83
N LEU A 128 -6.76 7.66 18.54
CA LEU A 128 -7.12 8.54 17.43
C LEU A 128 -8.62 8.60 17.14
N HIS A 129 -9.40 7.74 17.80
CA HIS A 129 -10.84 7.60 17.62
C HIS A 129 -11.59 8.23 18.81
N PRO A 130 -12.16 9.44 18.67
CA PRO A 130 -12.85 10.12 19.75
C PRO A 130 -13.99 9.27 20.33
N GLY A 131 -14.15 9.31 21.65
CA GLY A 131 -15.26 8.62 22.35
C GLY A 131 -15.12 7.10 22.48
N THR A 132 -14.01 6.50 22.02
CA THR A 132 -13.80 5.05 22.12
C THR A 132 -13.19 4.66 23.49
N PRO A 133 -13.69 3.62 24.18
CA PRO A 133 -13.15 3.18 25.47
C PRO A 133 -11.70 2.65 25.37
N LYS A 134 -11.07 2.44 26.54
CA LYS A 134 -9.75 1.78 26.64
C LYS A 134 -9.78 0.44 25.90
N GLY A 135 -8.84 0.24 24.99
CA GLY A 135 -8.77 -0.98 24.16
C GLY A 135 -9.43 -0.86 22.79
N CYS A 136 -9.49 0.35 22.21
CA CYS A 136 -9.91 0.60 20.83
C CYS A 136 -9.33 -0.44 19.86
N ILE A 137 -10.21 -1.19 19.20
CA ILE A 137 -9.84 -2.25 18.26
C ILE A 137 -9.07 -1.66 17.08
N SER A 138 -9.53 -0.55 16.51
CA SER A 138 -8.84 0.13 15.42
C SER A 138 -7.38 0.49 15.80
N CYS A 139 -7.15 0.98 17.03
CA CYS A 139 -5.79 1.27 17.49
C CYS A 139 -4.93 0.01 17.67
N ARG A 140 -5.52 -1.12 18.07
CA ARG A 140 -4.80 -2.41 18.16
C ARG A 140 -4.34 -2.89 16.79
N ARG A 141 -5.20 -2.72 15.78
CA ARG A 141 -5.03 -3.29 14.44
C ARG A 141 -4.05 -2.53 13.55
N MET A 142 -3.72 -1.31 13.94
CA MET A 142 -2.83 -0.43 13.19
C MET A 142 -1.35 -0.85 13.25
N ALA A 143 -0.94 -2.02 13.76
CA ALA A 143 0.49 -2.31 13.99
C ALA A 143 1.36 -2.22 12.73
N ILE A 144 0.75 -2.54 11.58
CA ILE A 144 1.25 -2.28 10.24
C ILE A 144 0.18 -1.49 9.51
N THR A 145 0.56 -0.33 8.97
CA THR A 145 -0.35 0.57 8.28
C THR A 145 0.11 0.77 6.84
N LEU A 146 -0.78 0.52 5.89
CA LEU A 146 -0.53 0.69 4.48
C LEU A 146 -0.97 2.06 4.01
N LEU A 147 -0.16 2.70 3.18
CA LEU A 147 -0.46 4.02 2.63
C LEU A 147 0.06 4.09 1.19
N SER A 148 -0.78 4.55 0.26
CA SER A 148 -0.34 4.78 -1.12
C SER A 148 0.82 5.78 -1.16
N ALA A 149 1.81 5.53 -2.01
CA ALA A 149 2.91 6.47 -2.24
C ALA A 149 2.40 7.85 -2.74
N PHE A 150 1.19 7.93 -3.28
CA PHE A 150 0.58 9.20 -3.68
C PHE A 150 0.23 10.09 -2.48
N LEU A 151 -0.11 9.50 -1.33
CA LEU A 151 -0.42 10.21 -0.09
C LEU A 151 0.84 10.67 0.66
N VAL A 152 1.94 9.94 0.52
CA VAL A 152 3.23 10.35 1.11
C VAL A 152 3.73 11.64 0.46
N ARG A 153 3.54 11.83 -0.86
CA ARG A 153 4.02 13.06 -1.54
C ARG A 153 3.39 14.34 -1.02
N SER A 154 2.14 14.29 -0.55
CA SER A 154 1.48 15.45 0.05
C SER A 154 2.08 15.90 1.39
N ALA A 155 2.88 15.05 2.05
CA ALA A 155 3.56 15.33 3.31
C ALA A 155 5.07 15.11 3.14
N TRP A 156 5.85 16.18 2.96
CA TRP A 156 7.30 16.04 2.70
C TRP A 156 8.15 16.04 3.99
N GLU A 157 7.59 16.54 5.09
CA GLU A 157 8.25 16.54 6.40
C GLU A 157 7.98 15.25 7.18
N PRO A 158 8.97 14.66 7.89
CA PRO A 158 8.86 13.34 8.50
C PRO A 158 7.74 13.23 9.54
N ASP A 159 7.45 14.32 10.25
CA ASP A 159 6.36 14.39 11.21
C ASP A 159 5.00 14.51 10.50
N ALA A 160 4.91 15.32 9.44
CA ALA A 160 3.71 15.36 8.61
C ALA A 160 3.39 14.00 7.94
N VAL A 161 4.41 13.25 7.51
CA VAL A 161 4.22 11.88 7.00
C VAL A 161 3.65 10.99 8.11
N ALA A 162 4.21 11.06 9.32
CA ALA A 162 3.71 10.28 10.44
C ALA A 162 2.23 10.60 10.74
N ASP A 163 1.84 11.87 10.69
CA ASP A 163 0.45 12.29 10.89
C ASP A 163 -0.48 11.65 9.84
N VAL A 164 -0.12 11.71 8.55
CA VAL A 164 -0.89 11.07 7.47
C VAL A 164 -0.97 9.55 7.63
N VAL A 165 0.11 8.90 8.05
CA VAL A 165 0.12 7.45 8.32
C VAL A 165 -0.90 7.10 9.40
N PHE A 166 -1.01 7.93 10.43
CA PHE A 166 -1.95 7.67 11.53
C PHE A 166 -3.39 8.09 11.21
N SER A 167 -3.61 9.10 10.37
CA SER A 167 -4.96 9.57 10.01
C SER A 167 -5.59 8.81 8.86
N ASP A 168 -4.84 8.59 7.78
CA ASP A 168 -5.36 8.15 6.48
C ASP A 168 -4.85 6.77 6.05
N GLY A 169 -3.94 6.19 6.84
CA GLY A 169 -3.40 4.87 6.56
C GLY A 169 -4.41 3.75 6.83
N VAL A 170 -4.34 2.69 6.02
CA VAL A 170 -5.19 1.51 6.13
C VAL A 170 -4.46 0.42 6.93
N PRO A 171 -4.97 -0.01 8.09
CA PRO A 171 -4.35 -1.11 8.82
C PRO A 171 -4.30 -2.39 7.98
N LEU A 172 -3.16 -3.07 7.96
CA LEU A 172 -3.00 -4.31 7.20
C LEU A 172 -4.04 -5.36 7.62
N GLU A 173 -4.32 -5.44 8.92
CA GLU A 173 -5.28 -6.38 9.48
C GLU A 173 -6.69 -6.15 8.91
N ASP A 174 -7.05 -4.89 8.59
CA ASP A 174 -8.35 -4.55 7.98
C ASP A 174 -8.46 -5.03 6.54
N LEU A 175 -7.36 -5.18 5.81
CA LEU A 175 -7.37 -5.79 4.47
C LEU A 175 -7.63 -7.31 4.52
N ALA A 176 -7.26 -7.95 5.63
CA ALA A 176 -7.34 -9.39 5.79
C ALA A 176 -8.65 -9.86 6.46
N ASP A 177 -9.48 -8.92 6.95
CA ASP A 177 -10.66 -9.24 7.76
C ASP A 177 -11.97 -9.04 6.98
N PRO A 178 -12.59 -10.14 6.50
CA PRO A 178 -13.84 -10.05 5.75
C PRO A 178 -15.03 -9.62 6.61
N ALA A 179 -14.91 -9.59 7.95
CA ALA A 179 -15.98 -9.16 8.84
C ALA A 179 -16.11 -7.63 8.94
N ILE A 180 -15.18 -6.87 8.36
CA ILE A 180 -15.20 -5.41 8.36
C ILE A 180 -15.55 -4.96 6.93
N PRO A 181 -16.80 -4.68 6.55
CA PRO A 181 -17.11 -4.29 5.19
C PRO A 181 -16.50 -2.92 4.85
N THR A 182 -16.00 -2.76 3.62
CA THR A 182 -15.55 -1.45 3.13
C THR A 182 -16.75 -0.56 2.82
N ALA A 183 -16.78 0.62 3.44
CA ALA A 183 -17.84 1.61 3.20
C ALA A 183 -17.87 2.08 1.74
N PRO A 184 -19.01 2.62 1.26
CA PRO A 184 -19.08 3.30 -0.03
C PRO A 184 -18.03 4.41 -0.13
N VAL A 185 -17.36 4.49 -1.29
CA VAL A 185 -16.34 5.51 -1.55
C VAL A 185 -17.02 6.73 -2.17
N ASP A 186 -17.08 7.81 -1.39
CA ASP A 186 -17.59 9.11 -1.84
C ASP A 186 -16.47 9.92 -2.51
N ASP A 187 -16.21 9.61 -3.79
CA ASP A 187 -15.22 10.28 -4.63
C ASP A 187 -15.79 11.53 -5.35
N LEU A 188 -14.97 12.55 -5.60
CA LEU A 188 -15.40 13.77 -6.30
C LEU A 188 -15.91 13.52 -7.73
N ASN A 189 -15.43 12.46 -8.39
CA ASN A 189 -15.84 12.10 -9.75
C ASN A 189 -17.12 11.25 -9.78
N LEU A 190 -17.59 10.73 -8.64
CA LEU A 190 -18.71 9.79 -8.54
C LEU A 190 -19.99 10.25 -9.28
N PRO A 191 -20.40 11.54 -9.26
CA PRO A 191 -21.58 11.99 -10.02
C PRO A 191 -21.43 11.84 -11.54
N GLN A 192 -20.19 11.88 -12.05
CA GLN A 192 -19.86 11.85 -13.47
C GLN A 192 -19.53 10.43 -13.97
N ILE A 193 -19.25 9.49 -13.07
CA ILE A 193 -19.01 8.08 -13.42
C ILE A 193 -20.35 7.43 -13.83
N PRO A 194 -20.47 6.87 -15.05
CA PRO A 194 -21.70 6.23 -15.51
C PRO A 194 -22.03 4.97 -14.69
N PRO A 195 -23.30 4.52 -14.65
CA PRO A 195 -23.64 3.21 -14.11
C PRO A 195 -22.84 2.11 -14.79
N GLY A 196 -22.27 1.20 -13.99
CA GLY A 196 -21.40 0.16 -14.50
C GLY A 196 -20.44 -0.33 -13.42
N GLU A 197 -19.46 -1.11 -13.85
CA GLU A 197 -18.58 -1.87 -12.96
C GLU A 197 -17.78 -0.98 -12.00
N LEU A 198 -17.20 0.12 -12.48
CA LEU A 198 -16.46 1.06 -11.64
C LEU A 198 -17.37 1.73 -10.60
N ARG A 199 -18.58 2.10 -10.97
CA ARG A 199 -19.54 2.72 -10.05
C ARG A 199 -19.99 1.73 -8.98
N ASN A 200 -20.26 0.49 -9.37
CA ASN A 200 -20.64 -0.58 -8.44
C ASN A 200 -19.49 -0.89 -7.49
N PHE A 201 -18.25 -0.96 -7.98
CA PHE A 201 -17.06 -1.10 -7.15
C PHE A 201 -16.98 -0.03 -6.05
N LEU A 202 -17.23 1.24 -6.39
CA LEU A 202 -17.20 2.34 -5.41
C LEU A 202 -18.36 2.28 -4.42
N LEU A 203 -19.56 1.89 -4.84
CA LEU A 203 -20.78 2.01 -4.02
C LEU A 203 -21.16 0.75 -3.25
N GLU A 204 -20.87 -0.44 -3.78
CA GLU A 204 -21.33 -1.72 -3.25
C GLU A 204 -20.25 -2.40 -2.40
N GLU A 205 -20.66 -3.27 -1.48
CA GLU A 205 -19.72 -4.12 -0.74
C GLU A 205 -18.89 -4.96 -1.71
N GLN A 206 -17.59 -5.06 -1.44
CA GLN A 206 -16.64 -5.84 -2.24
C GLN A 206 -16.11 -7.00 -1.40
N ALA A 207 -15.52 -7.99 -2.05
CA ALA A 207 -14.83 -9.09 -1.40
C ALA A 207 -13.47 -9.34 -2.05
N GLY A 208 -12.60 -10.06 -1.34
CA GLY A 208 -11.31 -10.51 -1.86
C GLY A 208 -10.46 -9.35 -2.41
N PRO A 209 -9.82 -9.52 -3.58
CA PRO A 209 -8.95 -8.51 -4.19
C PRO A 209 -9.61 -7.15 -4.43
N ARG A 210 -10.90 -7.12 -4.80
CA ARG A 210 -11.62 -5.85 -4.99
C ARG A 210 -11.76 -5.08 -3.70
N ASP A 211 -12.03 -5.76 -2.59
CA ASP A 211 -12.15 -5.12 -1.28
C ASP A 211 -10.82 -4.49 -0.85
N VAL A 212 -9.71 -5.22 -1.05
CA VAL A 212 -8.37 -4.70 -0.80
C VAL A 212 -8.09 -3.44 -1.62
N ALA A 213 -8.33 -3.50 -2.93
CA ALA A 213 -8.16 -2.36 -3.82
C ALA A 213 -9.03 -1.17 -3.40
N LYS A 214 -10.29 -1.43 -3.02
CA LYS A 214 -11.26 -0.41 -2.62
C LYS A 214 -10.83 0.33 -1.36
N ARG A 215 -10.30 -0.36 -0.35
CA ARG A 215 -9.82 0.27 0.90
C ARG A 215 -8.66 1.21 0.65
N ILE A 216 -7.69 0.77 -0.14
CA ILE A 216 -6.53 1.61 -0.51
C ILE A 216 -6.99 2.81 -1.33
N PHE A 217 -7.90 2.58 -2.30
CA PHE A 217 -8.50 3.65 -3.09
C PHE A 217 -9.30 4.64 -2.24
N ALA A 218 -10.07 4.17 -1.26
CA ALA A 218 -10.87 5.01 -0.37
C ALA A 218 -10.02 6.05 0.37
N ALA A 219 -8.85 5.64 0.88
CA ALA A 219 -7.90 6.56 1.52
C ALA A 219 -7.41 7.65 0.55
N VAL A 220 -7.10 7.28 -0.69
CA VAL A 220 -6.65 8.23 -1.73
C VAL A 220 -7.77 9.18 -2.16
N ALA A 221 -8.98 8.66 -2.36
CA ALA A 221 -10.17 9.44 -2.68
C ALA A 221 -10.53 10.41 -1.54
N HIS A 222 -10.39 9.98 -0.28
CA HIS A 222 -10.59 10.86 0.87
C HIS A 222 -9.61 12.05 0.85
N ALA A 223 -8.32 11.79 0.67
CA ALA A 223 -7.31 12.85 0.57
C ALA A 223 -7.55 13.77 -0.64
N ARG A 224 -7.99 13.20 -1.79
CA ARG A 224 -8.32 13.96 -3.00
C ARG A 224 -9.38 15.04 -2.74
N ARG A 225 -10.36 14.77 -1.86
CA ARG A 225 -11.40 15.75 -1.48
C ARG A 225 -10.86 16.95 -0.70
N GLY A 226 -9.76 16.77 0.01
CA GLY A 226 -9.07 17.85 0.70
C GLY A 226 -8.26 18.76 -0.25
N GLN A 227 -8.08 18.34 -1.51
CA GLN A 227 -7.35 19.13 -2.50
C GLN A 227 -8.30 20.12 -3.17
N PHE A 228 -8.00 21.42 -3.02
CA PHE A 228 -8.79 22.53 -3.57
C PHE A 228 -8.63 22.67 -5.09
N SER A 229 -9.06 21.67 -5.86
CA SER A 229 -9.05 21.66 -7.33
C SER A 229 -10.26 20.91 -7.89
N LEU A 230 -10.70 21.30 -9.09
CA LEU A 230 -11.83 20.66 -9.79
C LEU A 230 -11.51 19.21 -10.14
N ALA A 231 -12.52 18.35 -10.09
CA ALA A 231 -12.43 16.97 -10.52
C ALA A 231 -12.46 16.87 -12.05
N VAL A 232 -11.70 15.93 -12.61
CA VAL A 232 -11.60 15.70 -14.07
C VAL A 232 -12.11 14.29 -14.37
N ALA A 233 -13.35 14.19 -14.85
CA ALA A 233 -13.99 12.90 -15.13
C ALA A 233 -13.80 12.40 -16.56
N GLU A 234 -12.91 13.02 -17.34
CA GLU A 234 -12.56 12.54 -18.68
C GLU A 234 -12.05 11.09 -18.59
N PRO A 235 -12.57 10.18 -19.43
CA PRO A 235 -12.24 8.76 -19.34
C PRO A 235 -10.84 8.47 -19.89
N LEU A 236 -10.07 7.72 -19.12
CA LEU A 236 -8.82 7.09 -19.50
C LEU A 236 -9.08 5.61 -19.78
N ALA A 237 -8.86 5.18 -21.02
CA ALA A 237 -8.94 3.77 -21.39
C ALA A 237 -7.76 2.97 -20.79
N LEU A 238 -8.07 1.83 -20.20
CA LEU A 238 -7.11 0.93 -19.57
C LEU A 238 -6.85 -0.33 -20.41
N PRO A 239 -5.70 -1.01 -20.24
CA PRO A 239 -5.41 -2.28 -20.90
C PRO A 239 -6.42 -3.40 -20.54
N ALA A 240 -6.63 -4.36 -21.46
CA ALA A 240 -7.67 -5.38 -21.33
C ALA A 240 -7.53 -6.35 -20.14
N ALA A 241 -6.34 -6.49 -19.55
CA ALA A 241 -6.11 -7.34 -18.37
C ALA A 241 -6.64 -6.73 -17.07
N ARG A 242 -7.07 -5.46 -17.09
CA ARG A 242 -7.66 -4.76 -15.94
C ARG A 242 -9.12 -5.12 -15.78
N VAL A 243 -9.57 -5.12 -14.54
CA VAL A 243 -11.00 -5.25 -14.22
C VAL A 243 -11.81 -4.13 -14.87
N PHE A 244 -11.34 -2.88 -14.77
CA PHE A 244 -12.03 -1.75 -15.39
C PHE A 244 -11.43 -1.43 -16.75
N SER A 245 -12.27 -1.25 -17.77
CA SER A 245 -11.84 -0.83 -19.11
C SER A 245 -11.57 0.67 -19.21
N GLU A 246 -12.18 1.47 -18.34
CA GLU A 246 -12.04 2.91 -18.29
C GLU A 246 -12.14 3.43 -16.85
N VAL A 247 -11.37 4.47 -16.55
CA VAL A 247 -11.42 5.18 -15.27
C VAL A 247 -11.22 6.69 -15.49
N PRO A 248 -11.65 7.57 -14.57
CA PRO A 248 -11.34 8.99 -14.65
C PRO A 248 -9.83 9.26 -14.71
N GLN A 249 -9.43 10.24 -15.53
CA GLN A 249 -8.04 10.70 -15.62
C GLN A 249 -7.66 11.74 -14.55
N ASP A 250 -8.50 11.93 -13.52
CA ASP A 250 -8.29 12.92 -12.45
C ASP A 250 -6.96 12.68 -11.72
N THR A 251 -6.14 13.71 -11.68
CA THR A 251 -4.83 13.71 -11.00
C THR A 251 -4.88 14.43 -9.67
N GLY A 252 -5.83 15.35 -9.47
CA GLY A 252 -5.76 16.31 -8.37
C GLY A 252 -4.39 16.98 -8.26
N HIS A 253 -3.75 16.86 -7.08
CA HIS A 253 -2.37 17.30 -6.83
C HIS A 253 -1.37 16.14 -6.77
N PHE A 254 -1.78 14.94 -7.21
CA PHE A 254 -0.94 13.74 -7.22
C PHE A 254 0.01 13.73 -8.44
N PRO A 255 1.02 12.82 -8.47
CA PRO A 255 1.97 12.71 -9.58
C PRO A 255 1.33 12.33 -10.93
N GLY A 256 0.13 11.74 -10.91
CA GLY A 256 -0.55 11.18 -12.07
C GLY A 256 -2.01 10.80 -11.73
N PRO A 257 -2.75 10.16 -12.65
CA PRO A 257 -4.15 9.83 -12.48
C PRO A 257 -4.37 8.81 -11.35
N TYR A 258 -4.98 9.22 -10.24
CA TYR A 258 -4.99 8.36 -9.04
C TYR A 258 -5.90 7.13 -9.18
N PHE A 259 -6.94 7.19 -10.01
CA PHE A 259 -7.74 6.00 -10.34
C PHE A 259 -6.89 4.93 -11.00
N GLU A 260 -6.21 5.25 -12.10
CA GLU A 260 -5.36 4.30 -12.80
C GLU A 260 -4.21 3.83 -11.90
N GLN A 261 -3.55 4.75 -11.20
CA GLN A 261 -2.38 4.42 -10.40
C GLN A 261 -2.68 3.53 -9.19
N VAL A 262 -3.86 3.66 -8.57
CA VAL A 262 -4.27 2.80 -7.45
C VAL A 262 -4.93 1.51 -7.95
N LEU A 263 -5.80 1.59 -8.95
CA LEU A 263 -6.59 0.44 -9.44
C LEU A 263 -5.84 -0.42 -10.46
N ARG A 264 -4.68 0.01 -10.97
CA ARG A 264 -3.80 -0.83 -11.77
C ARG A 264 -3.32 -2.08 -11.02
N GLY A 265 -3.49 -2.20 -9.72
CA GLY A 265 -3.22 -3.47 -9.05
C GLY A 265 -4.25 -4.54 -9.44
N LEU A 266 -5.49 -4.12 -9.71
CA LEU A 266 -6.66 -4.98 -9.85
C LEU A 266 -6.76 -5.53 -11.28
N ARG A 267 -6.68 -6.86 -11.41
CA ARG A 267 -6.68 -7.58 -12.69
C ARG A 267 -7.74 -8.67 -12.69
N ALA A 268 -8.28 -8.93 -13.87
CA ALA A 268 -9.25 -10.01 -14.08
C ALA A 268 -8.60 -11.41 -13.97
N GLU A 269 -7.29 -11.49 -14.22
CA GLU A 269 -6.51 -12.72 -14.12
C GLU A 269 -5.13 -12.43 -13.50
N ALA A 270 -4.62 -13.39 -12.73
CA ALA A 270 -3.27 -13.32 -12.18
C ALA A 270 -2.20 -13.34 -13.28
N PRO A 271 -1.12 -12.56 -13.15
CA PRO A 271 0.01 -12.66 -14.08
C PRO A 271 0.60 -14.08 -14.12
N ALA A 272 1.10 -14.52 -15.27
CA ALA A 272 1.63 -15.87 -15.45
C ALA A 272 2.69 -16.26 -14.40
N TYR A 273 3.63 -15.35 -14.09
CA TYR A 273 4.65 -15.60 -13.07
C TYR A 273 4.06 -15.81 -11.67
N VAL A 274 2.88 -15.25 -11.36
CA VAL A 274 2.21 -15.46 -10.07
C VAL A 274 1.66 -16.87 -10.00
N LEU A 275 1.12 -17.38 -11.11
CA LEU A 275 0.66 -18.77 -11.22
C LEU A 275 1.83 -19.76 -11.12
N ASP A 276 2.95 -19.45 -11.77
CA ASP A 276 4.20 -20.22 -11.67
C ASP A 276 4.68 -20.28 -10.21
N LEU A 277 4.72 -19.14 -9.52
CA LEU A 277 5.09 -19.07 -8.10
C LEU A 277 4.12 -19.84 -7.18
N LEU A 278 2.81 -19.83 -7.49
CA LEU A 278 1.84 -20.68 -6.77
C LEU A 278 2.17 -22.17 -6.93
N ALA A 279 2.62 -22.58 -8.11
CA ALA A 279 3.03 -23.94 -8.44
C ALA A 279 4.45 -24.32 -7.97
N ASP A 280 5.11 -23.46 -7.18
CA ASP A 280 6.49 -23.65 -6.70
C ASP A 280 7.56 -23.64 -7.82
N GLU A 281 7.24 -23.07 -8.98
CA GLU A 281 8.20 -22.82 -10.04
C GLU A 281 9.12 -21.63 -9.69
N PRO A 282 10.35 -21.57 -10.21
CA PRO A 282 11.29 -20.50 -9.90
C PRO A 282 10.82 -19.15 -10.45
N PRO A 283 11.08 -18.04 -9.74
CA PRO A 283 10.74 -16.70 -10.21
C PRO A 283 11.49 -16.34 -11.50
N PRO A 284 10.87 -15.56 -12.41
CA PRO A 284 11.58 -15.00 -13.55
C PRO A 284 12.73 -14.10 -13.10
N GLU A 285 13.87 -14.16 -13.81
CA GLU A 285 15.06 -13.39 -13.46
C GLU A 285 14.79 -11.88 -13.40
N GLU A 286 13.96 -11.35 -14.31
CA GLU A 286 13.57 -9.94 -14.30
C GLU A 286 12.89 -9.54 -12.99
N LEU A 287 11.99 -10.38 -12.46
CA LEU A 287 11.30 -10.11 -11.20
C LEU A 287 12.28 -10.07 -10.02
N THR A 288 13.27 -10.98 -10.00
CA THR A 288 14.31 -11.01 -8.95
C THR A 288 15.28 -9.82 -8.99
N ARG A 289 15.24 -9.00 -10.05
CA ARG A 289 15.99 -7.74 -10.13
C ARG A 289 15.17 -6.54 -9.64
N LEU A 290 13.85 -6.70 -9.51
CA LEU A 290 12.89 -5.63 -9.22
C LEU A 290 12.27 -5.70 -7.82
N VAL A 291 12.38 -6.81 -7.11
CA VAL A 291 11.91 -6.94 -5.71
C VAL A 291 12.75 -7.95 -4.93
N ALA A 292 12.78 -7.83 -3.60
CA ALA A 292 13.47 -8.78 -2.73
C ALA A 292 12.66 -10.07 -2.51
N GLY A 293 11.35 -10.03 -2.73
CA GLY A 293 10.47 -11.20 -2.70
C GLY A 293 9.04 -10.91 -3.13
N VAL A 294 8.24 -11.97 -3.16
CA VAL A 294 6.80 -11.95 -3.45
C VAL A 294 6.03 -12.53 -2.26
N VAL A 295 4.88 -11.94 -1.94
CA VAL A 295 3.91 -12.49 -0.99
C VAL A 295 2.63 -12.80 -1.73
N LEU A 296 2.18 -14.06 -1.64
CA LEU A 296 0.92 -14.50 -2.22
C LEU A 296 -0.09 -14.72 -1.08
N VAL A 297 -1.23 -14.04 -1.15
CA VAL A 297 -2.34 -14.14 -0.20
C VAL A 297 -3.53 -14.74 -0.94
N THR A 298 -3.98 -15.91 -0.52
CA THR A 298 -5.08 -16.64 -1.19
C THR A 298 -6.36 -16.59 -0.36
N TYR A 299 -7.48 -16.24 -0.98
CA TYR A 299 -8.84 -16.30 -0.41
C TYR A 299 -9.62 -17.53 -0.92
#